data_AF-A0A7Y2T1P8-F1
#
_entry.id   AF-A0A7Y2T1P8-F1
#
_cell.length_a   1.000
_cell.length_b   1.000
_cell.length_c   1.000
_cell.angle_alpha   90.00
_cell.angle_beta   90.00
_cell.angle_gamma   90.00
#
_symmetry.space_group_name_H-M   'P 1'
#
loop_
_entity.id
_entity.type
_entity.pdbx_description
1 polymer ?
#
loop_
_entity_poly.entity_id
_entity_poly.type
_entity_poly.pdbx_seq_one_letter_code
_entity_poly.pdbx_strand_id
1 'polypeptide(L)' 'IGPYGPYDAYSTGNNWYVPRYLAIDQGPIPVMIENYRTGMLWELFMANSEVRLGLEKLGFSFTP' A
#
# COMPACT_ATOMS: atom_id res chain seq x y z
N ILE A 1 11.73 13.33 8.56
CA ILE A 1 11.24 12.03 9.08
C ILE A 1 10.98 12.21 10.57
N GLY A 2 9.87 11.68 11.08
CA GLY A 2 9.51 11.74 12.50
C GLY A 2 9.34 10.35 13.10
N PRO A 3 8.72 10.23 14.29
CA PRO A 3 8.62 8.97 15.03
C PRO A 3 7.89 7.84 14.29
N TYR A 4 6.99 8.14 13.36
CA TYR A 4 6.21 7.13 12.60
C TYR A 4 6.62 7.03 11.13
N GLY A 5 7.85 7.42 10.78
CA GLY A 5 8.37 7.43 9.41
C GLY A 5 8.28 8.82 8.75
N PRO A 6 8.26 8.87 7.41
CA PRO A 6 8.08 10.12 6.66
C PRO A 6 6.80 10.83 7.08
N TYR A 7 6.83 12.16 7.09
CA TYR A 7 5.62 12.97 7.26
C TYR A 7 4.84 13.00 5.95
N ASP A 8 3.55 13.32 6.09
CA ASP A 8 2.55 13.33 5.02
C ASP A 8 3.00 14.06 3.74
N ALA A 9 3.49 15.28 3.88
CA ALA A 9 3.98 16.07 2.76
C ALA A 9 4.98 17.14 3.21
N TYR A 10 5.72 17.68 2.25
CA TYR A 10 6.58 18.86 2.44
C TYR A 10 6.67 19.67 1.14
N SER A 11 7.05 20.95 1.24
CA SER A 11 7.31 21.82 0.11
C SER A 11 8.56 22.66 0.37
N THR A 12 9.65 22.34 -0.32
CA THR A 12 10.93 23.05 -0.22
C THR A 12 10.81 24.48 -0.72
N GLY A 13 10.14 24.69 -1.86
CA GLY A 13 9.94 26.01 -2.46
C GLY A 13 9.13 26.98 -1.60
N ASN A 14 8.27 26.46 -0.71
CA ASN A 14 7.47 27.27 0.21
C ASN A 14 7.99 27.21 1.67
N ASN A 15 9.15 26.59 1.91
CA ASN A 15 9.68 26.33 3.25
C ASN A 15 8.64 25.72 4.23
N TRP A 16 7.82 24.79 3.72
CA TRP A 16 6.71 24.19 4.46
C TRP A 16 7.00 22.73 4.78
N TYR A 17 7.08 22.43 6.08
CA TYR A 17 7.36 21.10 6.61
C TYR A 17 6.50 20.91 7.85
N VAL A 18 5.36 20.24 7.71
CA VAL A 18 4.41 20.06 8.81
C VAL A 18 4.51 18.65 9.37
N PRO A 19 4.71 18.47 10.69
CA PRO A 19 4.83 17.17 11.32
C PRO A 19 3.45 16.51 11.49
N ARG A 20 2.85 16.08 10.39
CA ARG A 20 1.56 15.39 10.34
C ARG A 20 1.69 14.03 9.66
N TYR A 21 0.76 13.16 10.01
CA TYR A 21 0.62 11.82 9.47
C TYR A 21 -0.85 11.59 9.13
N LEU A 22 -1.09 10.90 8.02
CA LEU A 22 -2.39 10.38 7.66
C LEU A 22 -2.29 8.87 7.52
N ALA A 23 -3.25 8.14 8.08
CA ALA A 23 -3.22 6.68 8.08
C ALA A 23 -3.22 6.10 6.66
N ILE A 24 -3.95 6.75 5.73
CA ILE A 24 -4.02 6.33 4.33
C ILE A 24 -2.72 6.56 3.55
N ASP A 25 -1.86 7.47 4.01
CA ASP A 25 -0.55 7.72 3.40
C ASP A 25 0.54 6.86 4.05
N GLN A 26 0.48 6.68 5.37
CA GLN A 26 1.43 5.84 6.09
C GLN A 26 1.19 4.35 5.87
N GLY A 27 -0.06 3.90 5.80
CA GLY A 27 -0.43 2.48 5.73
C GLY A 27 0.14 1.74 4.51
N PRO A 28 0.04 2.31 3.29
CA PRO A 28 0.61 1.69 2.10
C PRO A 28 2.12 1.53 2.14
N ILE A 29 2.87 2.40 2.84
CA ILE A 29 4.34 2.36 2.87
C ILE A 29 4.88 0.99 3.32
N PRO A 30 4.61 0.51 4.55
CA PRO A 30 5.07 -0.81 4.98
C PRO A 30 4.36 -1.95 4.25
N VAL A 31 3.08 -1.80 3.89
CA VAL A 31 2.31 -2.81 3.14
C VAL A 31 2.98 -3.11 1.79
N MET A 32 3.33 -2.08 1.04
CA MET A 32 3.92 -2.24 -0.28
C MET A 32 5.41 -2.62 -0.21
N ILE A 33 6.15 -2.18 0.82
CA ILE A 33 7.49 -2.70 1.09
C ILE A 33 7.43 -4.22 1.34
N GLU A 34 6.48 -4.69 2.14
CA GLU A 34 6.38 -6.12 2.43
C GLU A 34 5.89 -6.94 1.22
N ASN A 35 4.93 -6.42 0.46
CA ASN A 35 4.54 -7.03 -0.81
C ASN A 35 5.72 -7.14 -1.79
N TYR A 36 6.61 -6.15 -1.85
CA TYR A 36 7.82 -6.24 -2.66
C TYR A 36 8.80 -7.32 -2.15
N ARG A 37 8.97 -7.42 -0.82
CA ARG A 37 9.94 -8.35 -0.22
C ARG A 37 9.52 -9.81 -0.30
N THR A 38 8.24 -10.08 -0.04
CA THR A 38 7.73 -11.45 0.15
C THR A 38 6.43 -11.73 -0.58
N GLY A 39 5.72 -10.71 -1.09
CA GLY A 39 4.39 -10.88 -1.65
C GLY A 39 3.29 -11.13 -0.61
N MET A 40 3.58 -11.07 0.70
CA MET A 40 2.71 -11.58 1.77
C MET A 40 1.24 -11.17 1.65
N LEU A 41 0.92 -9.88 1.48
CA LEU A 41 -0.49 -9.45 1.43
C LEU A 41 -1.13 -9.74 0.08
N TRP A 42 -0.37 -9.73 -1.01
CA TRP A 42 -0.87 -10.19 -2.31
C TRP A 42 -1.24 -11.67 -2.28
N GLU A 43 -0.36 -12.52 -1.75
CA GLU A 43 -0.60 -13.95 -1.62
C GLU A 43 -1.82 -14.24 -0.73
N LEU A 44 -1.90 -13.59 0.43
CA LEU A 44 -3.04 -13.73 1.34
C LEU A 44 -4.36 -13.27 0.69
N PHE A 45 -4.37 -12.12 0.01
CA PHE A 45 -5.57 -11.62 -0.65
C PHE A 45 -6.01 -12.52 -1.81
N MET A 46 -5.06 -12.96 -2.64
CA MET A 46 -5.34 -13.81 -3.80
C MET A 46 -5.66 -15.27 -3.45
N ALA A 47 -5.31 -15.74 -2.25
CA ALA A 47 -5.73 -17.04 -1.74
C ALA A 47 -7.26 -17.14 -1.54
N ASN A 48 -7.95 -16.01 -1.32
CA ASN A 48 -9.39 -15.99 -1.11
C ASN A 48 -10.15 -16.41 -2.39
N SER A 49 -10.97 -17.46 -2.30
CA SER A 49 -11.76 -17.96 -3.43
C SER A 49 -12.81 -16.98 -3.94
N GLU A 50 -13.42 -16.17 -3.06
CA GLU A 50 -14.42 -15.18 -3.47
C GLU A 50 -13.79 -14.05 -4.30
N VAL A 51 -12.57 -13.63 -3.94
CA VAL A 51 -11.78 -12.65 -4.71
C VAL A 51 -11.49 -13.21 -6.10
N ARG A 52 -11.00 -14.45 -6.20
CA ARG A 52 -10.70 -15.10 -7.48
C ARG A 52 -11.95 -15.26 -8.36
N LEU A 53 -13.06 -15.70 -7.78
CA LEU A 53 -14.36 -15.82 -8.49
C LEU A 53 -14.85 -14.45 -8.99
N GLY A 54 -14.69 -13.40 -8.18
CA GLY A 54 -15.02 -12.04 -8.58
C GLY A 54 -14.20 -11.55 -9.77
N LEU A 55 -12.88 -11.79 -9.73
CA LEU A 55 -11.96 -11.46 -10.82
C LEU A 55 -12.30 -12.22 -12.11
N GLU A 56 -12.60 -13.53 -12.00
CA GLU A 56 -13.03 -14.36 -13.14
C GLU A 56 -14.33 -13.84 -13.76
N LYS A 57 -15.33 -13.51 -12.94
CA LYS A 57 -16.61 -12.94 -13.40
C LYS A 57 -16.44 -11.62 -14.14
N LEU A 58 -15.41 -10.85 -13.81
CA LEU A 58 -15.05 -9.60 -14.46
C LEU A 58 -14.12 -9.80 -15.69
N GLY A 59 -13.75 -11.04 -16.02
CA GLY A 59 -12.90 -11.36 -17.16
C GLY A 59 -11.40 -11.10 -16.95
N PHE A 60 -10.95 -10.94 -15.71
CA PHE A 60 -9.52 -10.83 -15.41
C PHE A 60 -8.84 -12.20 -15.56
N SER A 61 -7.63 -12.19 -16.12
CA SER A 61 -6.73 -13.33 -16.12
C SER A 61 -5.51 -13.00 -15.27
N PHE A 62 -5.06 -13.96 -14.48
CA PHE A 62 -3.86 -13.84 -13.67
C PHE A 62 -3.11 -15.16 -13.71
N THR A 63 -1.80 -15.08 -13.90
CA THR A 63 -0.91 -16.22 -13.75
C THR A 63 -0.52 -16.30 -12.27
N PRO A 64 -0.61 -17.47 -11.63
CA PRO A 64 0.00 -17.70 -10.33
C PRO A 64 1.50 -17.42 -10.34
#